data_AF-A0A9P7D3B8-F1
#
_entry.id   AF-A0A9P7D3B8-F1
#
_cell.length_a   1.000
_cell.length_b   1.000
_cell.length_c   1.000
_cell.angle_alpha   90.00
_cell.angle_beta   90.00
_cell.angle_gamma   90.00
#
_symmetry.space_group_name_H-M   'P 1'
#
loop_
_entity.id
_entity.type
_entity.pdbx_description
1 polymer ?
#
loop_
_entity_poly.entity_id
_entity_poly.type
_entity_poly.pdbx_seq_one_letter_code
_entity_poly.pdbx_strand_id
1 'polypeptide(L)'
;FDPHFNYERVTPLPRRSPIPWSAANEKAAADRRTLALGDDYRVFQWEREFFDGSLWEESYYSEYEKSFAREVEAYRRLGHLQGSTIPRLYGLGRVVSGHGEGRAISPKVLFMEYIPG
;
A
#
# COMPACT_ATOMS: atom_id res chain seq x y z
N PHE A 1 -10.41 14.81 -36.08
CA PHE A 1 -8.95 14.82 -36.31
C PHE A 1 -8.52 16.27 -36.12
N ASP A 2 -7.86 16.61 -35.01
CA ASP A 2 -7.51 18.00 -34.67
C ASP A 2 -5.98 18.19 -34.80
N PRO A 3 -5.50 19.05 -35.72
CA PRO A 3 -4.09 19.24 -36.02
C PRO A 3 -3.34 20.15 -35.02
N HIS A 4 -4.00 20.72 -34.00
CA HIS A 4 -3.36 21.65 -33.06
C HIS A 4 -2.34 21.00 -32.10
N PHE A 5 -2.36 19.67 -31.93
CA PHE A 5 -1.54 18.95 -30.95
C PHE A 5 -0.33 18.21 -31.54
N ASN A 6 0.16 18.61 -32.72
CA ASN A 6 1.24 17.88 -33.39
C ASN A 6 2.64 18.09 -32.76
N TYR A 7 2.85 19.14 -31.98
CA TYR A 7 4.15 19.41 -31.33
C TYR A 7 4.29 18.76 -29.94
N GLU A 8 3.19 18.36 -29.29
CA GLU A 8 3.25 17.69 -27.96
C GLU A 8 3.63 16.21 -28.05
N ARG A 9 3.72 15.64 -29.25
CA ARG A 9 3.88 14.19 -29.45
C ARG A 9 5.32 13.71 -29.56
N VAL A 10 6.32 14.61 -29.61
CA VAL A 10 7.71 14.19 -29.86
C VAL A 10 8.69 14.94 -28.97
N THR A 11 8.70 14.61 -27.69
CA THR A 11 9.97 14.47 -26.97
C THR A 11 9.82 13.29 -26.02
N PRO A 12 10.39 12.11 -26.32
CA PRO A 12 10.49 11.07 -25.33
C PRO A 12 11.49 11.58 -24.29
N LEU A 13 11.00 12.24 -23.25
CA LEU A 13 11.77 12.35 -22.01
C LEU A 13 12.25 10.93 -21.69
N PRO A 14 13.50 10.70 -21.28
CA PRO A 14 13.95 9.40 -20.79
C PRO A 14 13.30 9.17 -19.42
N ARG A 15 11.96 9.08 -19.39
CA ARG A 15 11.15 8.72 -18.25
C ARG A 15 11.14 7.20 -18.20
N ARG A 16 12.21 6.62 -17.67
CA ARG A 16 11.99 5.44 -16.84
C ARG A 16 11.17 5.95 -15.66
N SER A 17 9.85 5.77 -15.72
CA SER A 17 9.05 5.87 -14.51
C SER A 17 9.77 5.02 -13.45
N PRO A 18 10.06 5.57 -12.27
CA PRO A 18 10.68 4.78 -11.22
C PRO A 18 9.85 3.51 -11.05
N ILE A 19 10.50 2.35 -11.08
CA ILE A 19 9.82 1.08 -10.84
C ILE A 19 9.15 1.24 -9.47
N PRO A 20 7.81 1.35 -9.40
CA PRO A 20 7.16 1.83 -8.18
C PRO A 20 7.41 0.86 -7.02
N TRP A 21 7.38 -0.42 -7.35
CA TRP A 21 7.55 -1.58 -6.49
C TRP A 21 8.99 -2.08 -6.52
N SER A 22 9.79 -1.73 -5.51
CA SER A 22 11.13 -2.31 -5.34
C SER A 22 11.51 -2.39 -3.86
N ALA A 23 12.28 -3.41 -3.48
CA ALA A 23 12.76 -3.57 -2.10
C ALA A 23 13.56 -2.34 -1.61
N ALA A 24 14.25 -1.64 -2.52
CA ALA A 24 14.97 -0.41 -2.19
C ALA A 24 14.02 0.76 -1.86
N ASN A 25 12.95 0.93 -2.64
CA ASN A 25 11.94 1.97 -2.37
C ASN A 25 11.17 1.66 -1.07
N GLU A 26 10.80 0.39 -0.87
CA GLU A 26 10.12 -0.08 0.34
C GLU A 26 10.96 0.23 1.59
N LYS A 27 12.27 -0.07 1.53
CA LYS A 27 13.21 0.25 2.60
C LYS A 27 13.35 1.75 2.83
N ALA A 28 13.53 2.53 1.75
CA ALA A 28 13.65 3.98 1.87
C ALA A 28 12.39 4.63 2.48
N ALA A 29 11.20 4.13 2.12
CA ALA A 29 9.94 4.57 2.73
C ALA A 29 9.86 4.20 4.21
N ALA A 30 10.25 2.97 4.58
CA ALA A 30 10.29 2.52 5.97
C ALA A 30 11.29 3.30 6.84
N ASP A 31 12.47 3.59 6.30
CA ASP A 31 13.48 4.40 6.99
C ASP A 31 12.96 5.82 7.21
N ARG A 32 12.30 6.43 6.21
CA ARG A 32 11.64 7.74 6.35
C ARG A 32 10.59 7.74 7.45
N ARG A 33 9.73 6.71 7.52
CA ARG A 33 8.74 6.55 8.61
C ARG A 33 9.39 6.48 9.99
N THR A 34 10.53 5.80 10.10
CA THR A 34 11.24 5.64 11.37
C THR A 34 11.91 6.95 11.81
N LEU A 35 12.44 7.72 10.86
CA LEU A 35 13.08 9.02 11.12
C LEU A 35 12.07 10.16 11.35
N ALA A 36 10.88 10.08 10.75
CA ALA A 36 9.80 11.03 10.95
C ALA A 36 9.14 10.81 12.33
N LEU A 37 9.77 11.35 13.38
CA LEU A 37 9.19 11.49 14.71
C LEU A 37 8.00 12.47 14.69
N GLY A 38 6.81 12.02 14.30
CA GLY A 38 5.56 12.80 14.46
C GLY A 38 4.57 12.71 13.32
N ASP A 39 3.29 12.77 13.67
CA ASP A 39 2.06 12.52 12.88
C ASP A 39 1.85 13.34 11.59
N ASP A 40 2.81 14.15 11.14
CA ASP A 40 2.56 15.24 10.18
C ASP A 40 3.31 15.14 8.84
N TYR A 41 3.59 13.93 8.35
CA TYR A 41 4.15 13.76 6.98
C TYR A 41 3.07 13.52 5.90
N ARG A 42 1.80 13.86 6.14
CA ARG A 42 0.74 13.77 5.11
C ARG A 42 0.80 14.91 4.09
N VAL A 43 2.00 15.33 3.70
CA VAL A 43 2.18 16.27 2.60
C VAL A 43 2.03 15.48 1.30
N PHE A 44 0.77 15.26 0.91
CA PHE A 44 0.39 14.81 -0.43
C PHE A 44 0.79 15.86 -1.47
N GLN A 45 2.05 15.85 -1.89
CA GLN A 45 2.45 16.50 -3.12
C GLN A 45 2.34 15.46 -4.24
N TRP A 46 1.10 15.24 -4.71
CA TRP A 46 0.79 14.46 -5.90
C TRP A 46 1.70 14.79 -7.09
N GLU A 47 2.21 16.03 -7.17
CA GLU A 47 3.15 16.48 -8.20
C GLU A 47 4.57 15.88 -8.07
N ARG A 48 5.00 15.46 -6.88
CA ARG A 48 6.30 14.80 -6.61
C ARG A 48 6.24 13.27 -6.63
N GLU A 49 5.06 12.69 -6.44
CA GLU A 49 4.84 11.23 -6.38
C GLU A 49 5.14 10.50 -7.70
N PHE A 50 5.05 11.18 -8.84
CA PHE A 50 5.35 10.58 -10.14
C PHE A 50 6.85 10.29 -10.38
N PHE A 51 7.74 10.81 -9.53
CA PHE A 51 9.19 10.73 -9.75
C PHE A 51 10.00 10.10 -8.60
N ASP A 52 9.41 9.89 -7.41
CA ASP A 52 10.05 9.19 -6.29
C ASP A 52 9.28 7.90 -5.93
N GLY A 53 9.86 6.75 -6.27
CA GLY A 53 9.27 5.44 -5.98
C GLY A 53 9.07 5.18 -4.49
N SER A 54 9.84 5.81 -3.59
CA SER A 54 9.66 5.67 -2.15
C SER A 54 8.44 6.46 -1.62
N LEU A 55 8.06 7.57 -2.24
CA LEU A 55 6.81 8.27 -1.92
C LEU A 55 5.59 7.45 -2.36
N TRP A 56 5.71 6.77 -3.50
CA TRP A 56 4.68 5.85 -3.97
C TRP A 56 4.48 4.67 -2.99
N GLU A 57 5.56 4.04 -2.54
CA GLU A 57 5.51 2.98 -1.52
C GLU A 57 4.88 3.46 -0.20
N GLU A 58 5.19 4.69 0.23
CA GLU A 58 4.60 5.25 1.45
C GLU A 58 3.10 5.51 1.30
N SER A 59 2.66 6.06 0.15
CA SER A 59 1.25 6.26 -0.16
C SER A 59 0.50 4.93 -0.14
N TYR A 60 1.06 3.90 -0.79
CA TYR A 60 0.51 2.55 -0.80
C TYR A 60 0.44 1.96 0.61
N TYR A 61 1.51 2.09 1.40
CA TYR A 61 1.55 1.62 2.79
C TYR A 61 0.48 2.29 3.66
N SER A 62 0.29 3.60 3.52
CA SER A 62 -0.76 4.36 4.23
C SER A 62 -2.16 3.86 3.85
N GLU A 63 -2.45 3.68 2.55
CA GLU A 63 -3.75 3.15 2.12
C GLU A 63 -3.97 1.71 2.58
N TYR A 64 -2.93 0.89 2.55
CA TYR A 64 -2.92 -0.45 3.11
C TYR A 64 -3.29 -0.46 4.60
N GLU A 65 -2.67 0.39 5.41
CA GLU A 65 -2.97 0.52 6.85
C GLU A 65 -4.41 0.95 7.11
N LYS A 66 -4.91 1.94 6.35
CA LYS A 66 -6.31 2.39 6.42
C LYS A 66 -7.28 1.29 6.02
N SER A 67 -6.99 0.57 4.94
CA SER A 67 -7.82 -0.53 4.45
C SER A 67 -7.91 -1.65 5.50
N PHE A 68 -6.77 -2.07 6.05
CA PHE A 68 -6.74 -3.07 7.12
C PHE A 68 -7.57 -2.64 8.34
N ALA A 69 -7.40 -1.40 8.81
CA ALA A 69 -8.16 -0.90 9.96
C ALA A 69 -9.68 -0.87 9.69
N ARG A 70 -10.08 -0.47 8.48
CA ARG A 70 -11.50 -0.47 8.06
C ARG A 70 -12.07 -1.88 8.00
N GLU A 71 -11.30 -2.83 7.48
CA GLU A 71 -11.73 -4.23 7.35
C GLU A 71 -11.93 -4.87 8.74
N VAL A 72 -10.98 -4.68 9.66
CA VAL A 72 -11.11 -5.14 11.05
C VAL A 72 -12.35 -4.56 11.72
N GLU A 73 -12.58 -3.27 11.53
CA GLU A 73 -13.75 -2.58 12.09
C GLU A 73 -15.06 -3.07 11.46
N ALA A 74 -15.07 -3.37 10.17
CA ALA A 74 -16.22 -3.95 9.48
C ALA A 74 -16.57 -5.33 10.07
N TYR A 75 -15.60 -6.24 10.21
CA TYR A 75 -15.82 -7.54 10.85
C TYR A 75 -16.32 -7.39 12.29
N ARG A 76 -15.78 -6.44 13.06
CA ARG A 76 -16.24 -6.17 14.43
C ARG A 76 -17.72 -5.75 14.47
N ARG A 77 -18.14 -4.86 13.56
CA ARG A 77 -19.54 -4.39 13.47
C ARG A 77 -20.50 -5.46 12.97
N LEU A 78 -20.03 -6.29 12.04
CA LEU A 78 -20.81 -7.38 11.44
C LEU A 78 -20.70 -8.69 12.23
N GLY A 79 -20.30 -8.65 13.50
CA GLY A 79 -20.09 -9.84 14.33
C GLY A 79 -21.29 -10.79 14.39
N HIS A 80 -22.51 -10.27 14.34
CA HIS A 80 -23.75 -11.07 14.32
C HIS A 80 -24.01 -11.80 13.00
N LEU A 81 -23.34 -11.42 11.92
CA LEU A 81 -23.44 -12.05 10.58
C LEU A 81 -22.31 -13.05 10.31
N GLN A 82 -21.31 -13.13 11.19
CA GLN A 82 -20.17 -14.01 11.02
C GLN A 82 -20.53 -15.49 11.22
N GLY A 83 -20.09 -16.34 10.31
CA GLY A 83 -20.38 -17.78 10.28
C GLY A 83 -21.76 -18.13 9.73
N SER A 84 -22.47 -17.16 9.16
CA SER A 84 -23.74 -17.37 8.46
C SER A 84 -23.77 -16.65 7.12
N THR A 85 -23.73 -15.32 7.12
CA THR A 85 -23.76 -14.48 5.91
C THR A 85 -22.36 -14.10 5.44
N ILE A 86 -21.43 -13.90 6.37
CA ILE A 86 -20.02 -13.64 6.07
C ILE A 86 -19.13 -14.66 6.79
N PRO A 87 -17.91 -14.96 6.30
CA PRO A 87 -16.97 -15.83 6.99
C PRO A 87 -16.67 -15.35 8.41
N ARG A 88 -16.39 -16.28 9.34
CA ARG A 88 -15.89 -15.89 10.67
C ARG A 88 -14.49 -15.29 10.59
N LEU A 89 -14.26 -14.23 11.35
CA LEU A 89 -12.92 -13.74 11.65
C LEU A 89 -12.42 -14.46 12.90
N TYR A 90 -11.43 -15.34 12.75
CA TYR A 90 -10.81 -16.05 13.86
C TYR A 90 -9.73 -15.24 14.56
N GLY A 91 -9.05 -14.33 13.84
CA GLY A 91 -8.02 -13.50 14.44
C GLY A 91 -7.28 -12.61 13.47
N LEU A 92 -6.32 -11.87 14.01
CA LEU A 92 -5.41 -11.00 13.26
C LEU A 92 -4.01 -11.57 13.33
N GLY A 93 -3.25 -11.44 12.25
CA GLY A 93 -1.87 -11.91 12.17
C GLY A 93 -0.96 -10.92 11.46
N ARG A 94 0.31 -11.31 11.35
CA ARG A 94 1.29 -10.62 10.51
C ARG A 94 2.13 -11.67 9.78
N VAL A 95 2.43 -11.43 8.52
CA VAL A 95 3.37 -12.24 7.76
C VAL A 95 4.77 -11.85 8.21
N VAL A 96 5.44 -12.80 8.85
CA VAL A 96 6.86 -12.70 9.18
C VAL A 96 7.61 -13.36 8.03
N SER A 97 8.29 -12.56 7.22
CA SER A 97 9.15 -13.10 6.16
C SER A 97 10.29 -13.89 6.81
N GLY A 98 10.40 -15.17 6.44
CA GLY A 98 11.48 -16.04 6.90
C GLY A 98 12.85 -15.57 6.38
N HIS A 99 13.89 -15.91 7.13
CA HIS A 99 15.30 -15.57 6.92
C HIS A 99 15.72 -15.39 5.45
N GLY A 100 15.96 -14.15 5.02
CA GLY A 100 16.69 -13.85 3.78
C GLY A 100 16.08 -12.74 2.93
N GLU A 101 14.75 -12.57 2.93
CA GLU A 101 14.10 -11.49 2.21
C GLU A 101 13.89 -10.30 3.14
N GLY A 102 14.84 -9.35 3.12
CA GLY A 102 14.85 -8.12 3.89
C GLY A 102 13.75 -7.13 3.51
N ARG A 103 12.49 -7.57 3.58
CA ARG A 103 11.31 -6.71 3.51
C ARG A 103 11.32 -5.78 4.72
N ALA A 104 11.16 -4.49 4.47
CA ALA A 104 11.07 -3.48 5.50
C ALA A 104 9.65 -3.38 6.08
N ILE A 105 8.66 -4.02 5.44
CA ILE A 105 7.29 -4.10 5.92
C ILE A 105 6.90 -5.54 6.30
N SER A 106 6.06 -5.66 7.33
CA SER A 106 5.42 -6.92 7.71
C SER A 106 3.90 -6.80 7.49
N PRO A 107 3.36 -7.38 6.40
CA PRO A 107 1.93 -7.30 6.10
C PRO A 107 1.09 -7.93 7.23
N LYS A 108 0.20 -7.15 7.81
CA LYS A 108 -0.94 -7.59 8.63
C LYS A 108 -1.95 -8.37 7.79
N VAL A 109 -2.51 -9.40 8.40
CA VAL A 109 -3.44 -10.33 7.75
C VAL A 109 -4.63 -10.62 8.66
N LEU A 110 -5.74 -11.02 8.03
CA LEU A 110 -6.93 -11.53 8.70
C LEU A 110 -6.94 -13.06 8.58
N PHE A 111 -7.11 -13.74 9.71
CA PHE A 111 -7.31 -15.18 9.73
C PHE A 111 -8.81 -15.46 9.77
N MET A 112 -9.35 -16.02 8.70
CA MET A 112 -10.78 -16.14 8.45
C MET A 112 -11.19 -17.58 8.15
N GLU A 113 -12.48 -17.86 8.34
CA GLU A 113 -13.12 -19.12 8.00
C GLU A 113 -12.99 -19.44 6.51
N TYR A 114 -12.60 -20.68 6.24
CA TYR A 114 -12.58 -21.22 4.89
C TYR A 114 -13.96 -21.76 4.52
N ILE A 115 -14.50 -21.32 3.38
CA ILE A 115 -15.77 -21.79 2.84
C ILE A 115 -15.48 -22.74 1.68
N PRO A 116 -15.68 -24.07 1.85
CA PRO A 116 -15.58 -25.01 0.73
C PRO A 116 -16.74 -24.78 -0.24
N GLY A 117 -16.42 -24.75 -1.54
CA GLY A 117 -17.39 -24.60 -2.64
C GLY A 117 -18.02 -25.91 -3.08
#